data_AF-A0A9Q0N8F9-F1
#
_entry.id   AF-A0A9Q0N8F9-F1
#
_cell.length_a   1.000
_cell.length_b   1.000
_cell.length_c   1.000
_cell.angle_alpha   90.00
_cell.angle_beta   90.00
_cell.angle_gamma   90.00
#
_symmetry.space_group_name_H-M   'P 1'
#
loop_
_entity.id
_entity.type
_entity.pdbx_description
1 polymer ?
#
loop_
_entity_poly.entity_id
_entity_poly.type
_entity_poly.pdbx_seq_one_letter_code
_entity_poly.pdbx_strand_id
1 'polypeptide(L)'
;MSGKSYRPPSVPYPNVWLTFEAPDDNGDLVKYRIQDLPEDRFEDAVKHMQANFLLDETLCRARNMANDEQSVIDFTSIWRETIFGEKLSLVCFQEGCDDIVGMNVLYVEEKNAFSDWSGYESEHIKDMELTANYLLEHFDIFEHYQVDRYLSAFGLSVMPWYRGRGVALKLLEARKLLGEACGLTLTSNLFSSKISQNLAEKAGFEKNFEMTFEELAKKSSHYTFNVSDSKSTFAIYNFTPREYENTFKRKCSVRVNTIFYYVSKKNISFDSFHHYGVDACLADYGLSVQPLYRRLGIATKLLEARKLLGKACGLELTTNLITSDEAQKLVEKAGFEKNYEISFAKLTRKNKKFSFNVKNKESMVSIYSKRL
;
A
#
# COMPACT_ATOMS: atom_id res chain seq x y z
N MET A 1 16.17 21.04 -0.03
CA MET A 1 14.78 20.62 -0.41
C MET A 1 13.90 21.83 -0.72
N SER A 2 12.85 21.68 -1.54
CA SER A 2 12.18 22.76 -2.29
C SER A 2 11.20 23.67 -1.51
N GLY A 3 11.05 23.51 -0.19
CA GLY A 3 10.08 24.30 0.62
C GLY A 3 8.61 24.12 0.21
N LYS A 4 8.34 23.17 -0.69
CA LYS A 4 7.03 22.89 -1.29
C LYS A 4 6.34 21.80 -0.47
N SER A 5 5.18 22.12 0.11
CA SER A 5 4.36 21.12 0.80
C SER A 5 3.65 20.22 -0.20
N TYR A 6 3.96 18.93 -0.21
CA TYR A 6 3.24 17.91 -1.00
C TYR A 6 2.00 17.37 -0.30
N ARG A 7 1.75 17.78 0.95
CA ARG A 7 0.55 17.42 1.68
C ARG A 7 -0.60 18.37 1.33
N PRO A 8 -1.73 17.87 0.77
CA PRO A 8 -2.89 18.70 0.52
C PRO A 8 -3.49 19.21 1.85
N PRO A 9 -3.96 20.47 1.94
CA PRO A 9 -4.59 21.00 3.16
C PRO A 9 -5.85 20.24 3.61
N SER A 10 -6.47 19.48 2.69
CA SER A 10 -7.64 18.64 2.97
C SER A 10 -7.30 17.36 3.73
N VAL A 11 -6.02 16.97 3.80
CA VAL A 11 -5.59 15.77 4.54
C VAL A 11 -5.31 16.17 5.99
N PRO A 12 -6.10 15.68 6.98
CA PRO A 12 -5.91 16.03 8.39
C PRO A 12 -4.49 15.75 8.86
N TYR A 13 -3.95 16.57 9.76
CA TYR A 13 -2.62 16.37 10.33
C TYR A 13 -2.60 16.77 11.82
N PRO A 14 -2.08 15.93 12.73
CA PRO A 14 -1.68 14.53 12.48
C PRO A 14 -2.91 13.62 12.26
N ASN A 15 -2.76 12.61 11.40
CA ASN A 15 -3.77 11.59 11.13
C ASN A 15 -3.27 10.20 11.56
N VAL A 16 -4.16 9.38 12.10
CA VAL A 16 -3.89 7.95 12.36
C VAL A 16 -4.21 7.17 11.09
N TRP A 17 -3.19 6.56 10.50
CA TRP A 17 -3.32 5.83 9.23
C TRP A 17 -3.78 4.39 9.43
N LEU A 18 -3.30 3.71 10.46
CA LEU A 18 -3.76 2.38 10.83
C LEU A 18 -3.47 2.06 12.30
N THR A 19 -4.20 1.10 12.83
CA THR A 19 -3.95 0.49 14.14
C THR A 19 -3.79 -1.01 14.00
N PHE A 20 -3.00 -1.64 14.86
CA PHE A 20 -2.82 -3.09 14.89
C PHE A 20 -2.54 -3.56 16.31
N GLU A 21 -2.66 -4.87 16.52
CA GLU A 21 -2.29 -5.52 17.78
C GLU A 21 -1.13 -6.46 17.54
N ALA A 22 -0.22 -6.54 18.50
CA ALA A 22 0.89 -7.48 18.52
C ALA A 22 1.18 -7.92 19.95
N PRO A 23 1.66 -9.15 20.16
CA PRO A 23 2.06 -9.62 21.48
C PRO A 23 3.24 -8.80 22.01
N ASP A 24 3.20 -8.48 23.31
CA ASP A 24 4.35 -8.01 24.07
C ASP A 24 5.26 -9.17 24.50
N ASP A 25 6.23 -8.89 25.38
CA ASP A 25 7.17 -9.91 25.87
C ASP A 25 6.51 -10.94 26.82
N ASN A 26 5.34 -10.62 27.38
CA ASN A 26 4.53 -11.54 28.19
C ASN A 26 3.55 -12.36 27.32
N GLY A 27 3.43 -12.04 26.04
CA GLY A 27 2.48 -12.64 25.12
C GLY A 27 1.11 -11.97 25.12
N ASP A 28 0.93 -10.90 25.89
CA ASP A 28 -0.32 -10.14 25.94
C ASP A 28 -0.46 -9.28 24.69
N LEU A 29 -1.67 -9.24 24.11
CA LEU A 29 -1.93 -8.40 22.94
C LEU A 29 -1.98 -6.93 23.35
N VAL A 30 -1.05 -6.16 22.78
CA VAL A 30 -1.01 -4.71 22.97
C VAL A 30 -1.32 -4.01 21.65
N LYS A 31 -2.07 -2.91 21.74
CA LYS A 31 -2.47 -2.10 20.60
C LYS A 31 -1.39 -1.08 20.25
N TYR A 32 -1.18 -0.89 18.96
CA TYR A 32 -0.27 0.07 18.37
C TYR A 32 -1.02 0.93 17.34
N ARG A 33 -0.53 2.15 17.14
CA ARG A 33 -1.02 3.07 16.10
C ARG A 33 0.13 3.54 15.23
N ILE A 34 -0.07 3.53 13.92
CA ILE A 34 0.78 4.25 12.96
C ILE A 34 0.06 5.53 12.58
N GLN A 35 0.74 6.65 12.77
CA GLN A 35 0.20 7.98 12.49
C GLN A 35 1.24 8.86 11.83
N ASP A 36 0.82 10.02 11.35
CA ASP A 36 1.75 11.11 11.06
C ASP A 36 2.56 11.43 12.33
N LEU A 37 3.86 11.69 12.14
CA LEU A 37 4.73 12.18 13.19
C LEU A 37 4.25 13.57 13.65
N PRO A 38 3.83 13.74 14.92
CA PRO A 38 3.44 15.04 15.45
C PRO A 38 4.62 16.01 15.55
N GLU A 39 4.37 17.32 15.39
CA GLU A 39 5.41 18.36 15.38
C GLU A 39 6.17 18.46 16.70
N ASP A 40 5.49 18.28 17.82
CA ASP A 40 6.08 18.26 19.16
C ASP A 40 7.00 17.05 19.39
N ARG A 41 7.02 16.07 18.46
CA ARG A 41 7.84 14.86 18.51
C ARG A 41 8.96 14.83 17.47
N PHE A 42 9.18 15.92 16.73
CA PHE A 42 10.18 15.96 15.66
C PHE A 42 11.62 15.71 16.16
N GLU A 43 12.01 16.34 17.26
CA GLU A 43 13.36 16.14 17.82
C GLU A 43 13.54 14.74 18.39
N ASP A 44 12.50 14.15 18.98
CA ASP A 44 12.54 12.76 19.47
C ASP A 44 12.71 11.78 18.31
N ALA A 45 12.07 12.05 17.18
CA ALA A 45 12.20 11.25 15.97
C ALA A 45 13.62 11.30 15.39
N VAL A 46 14.25 12.47 15.36
CA VAL A 46 15.65 12.62 14.94
C VAL A 46 16.58 11.83 15.86
N LYS A 47 16.40 11.95 17.18
CA LYS A 47 17.17 11.16 18.17
C LYS A 47 16.95 9.66 18.02
N HIS A 48 15.72 9.23 17.74
CA HIS A 48 15.40 7.83 17.47
C HIS A 48 16.17 7.31 16.26
N MET A 49 16.24 8.10 15.18
CA MET A 49 17.01 7.72 13.99
C MET A 49 18.51 7.64 14.29
N GLN A 50 19.09 8.63 14.98
CA GLN A 50 20.50 8.60 15.40
C GLN A 50 20.82 7.36 16.25
N ALA A 51 20.00 7.09 17.26
CA ALA A 51 20.24 6.04 18.24
C ALA A 51 20.00 4.61 17.73
N ASN A 52 19.28 4.43 16.62
CA ASN A 52 18.90 3.11 16.14
C ASN A 52 19.25 2.86 14.68
N PHE A 53 19.02 3.82 13.78
CA PHE A 53 19.21 3.63 12.34
C PHE A 53 20.69 3.57 11.96
N LEU A 54 21.52 4.51 12.43
CA LEU A 54 22.96 4.55 12.08
C LEU A 54 23.72 3.30 12.53
N LEU A 55 23.27 2.66 13.61
CA LEU A 55 23.88 1.47 14.18
C LEU A 55 23.52 0.20 13.40
N ASP A 56 22.30 0.12 12.87
CA ASP A 56 21.73 -1.13 12.36
C ASP A 56 21.53 -1.17 10.84
N GLU A 57 21.40 -0.03 10.17
CA GLU A 57 21.23 0.01 8.72
C GLU A 57 22.48 -0.50 8.01
N THR A 58 22.28 -1.33 6.97
CA THR A 58 23.36 -2.08 6.32
C THR A 58 24.49 -1.20 5.82
N LEU A 59 24.19 -0.11 5.12
CA LEU A 59 25.19 0.78 4.52
C LEU A 59 25.90 1.60 5.61
N CYS A 60 25.14 2.11 6.58
CA CYS A 60 25.65 2.84 7.74
C CYS A 60 26.65 1.99 8.52
N ARG A 61 26.27 0.75 8.85
CA ARG A 61 27.13 -0.19 9.55
C ARG A 61 28.35 -0.60 8.71
N ALA A 62 28.17 -0.84 7.41
CA ALA A 62 29.25 -1.21 6.51
C ALA A 62 30.32 -0.12 6.35
N ARG A 63 29.98 1.13 6.64
CA ARG A 63 30.88 2.29 6.62
C ARG A 63 31.22 2.84 8.01
N ASN A 64 30.75 2.19 9.08
CA ASN A 64 30.93 2.64 10.46
C ASN A 64 30.45 4.10 10.70
N MET A 65 29.38 4.52 9.99
CA MET A 65 28.89 5.90 10.01
C MET A 65 28.48 6.40 11.39
N ALA A 66 28.03 5.50 12.28
CA ALA A 66 27.66 5.88 13.65
C ALA A 66 28.84 6.41 14.48
N ASN A 67 30.08 6.09 14.09
CA ASN A 67 31.31 6.56 14.74
C ASN A 67 32.04 7.62 13.89
N ASP A 68 31.47 8.04 12.77
CA ASP A 68 31.99 9.11 11.92
C ASP A 68 31.19 10.39 12.19
N GLU A 69 31.82 11.37 12.83
CA GLU A 69 31.16 12.60 13.29
C GLU A 69 30.45 13.33 12.16
N GLN A 70 31.09 13.44 10.99
CA GLN A 70 30.52 14.14 9.84
C GLN A 70 29.29 13.40 9.28
N SER A 71 29.34 12.08 9.19
CA SER A 71 28.18 11.27 8.78
C SER A 71 27.00 11.43 9.74
N VAL A 72 27.27 11.49 11.05
CA VAL A 72 26.23 11.74 12.06
C VAL A 72 25.63 13.13 11.86
N ILE A 73 26.45 14.17 11.69
CA ILE A 73 25.99 15.56 11.46
C ILE A 73 25.11 15.63 10.22
N ASP A 74 25.57 15.10 9.09
CA ASP A 74 24.89 15.23 7.82
C ASP A 74 23.59 14.42 7.76
N PHE A 75 23.56 13.17 8.27
CA PHE A 75 22.30 12.42 8.37
C PHE A 75 21.29 13.10 9.31
N THR A 76 21.78 13.69 10.39
CA THR A 76 20.93 14.45 11.31
C THR A 76 20.31 15.64 10.60
N SER A 77 21.09 16.35 9.78
CA SER A 77 20.60 17.45 8.95
C SER A 77 19.56 16.98 7.94
N ILE A 78 19.84 15.90 7.20
CA ILE A 78 18.88 15.29 6.25
C ILE A 78 17.56 14.97 6.94
N TRP A 79 17.60 14.25 8.08
CA TRP A 79 16.38 13.89 8.80
C TRP A 79 15.64 15.10 9.34
N ARG A 80 16.33 16.10 9.90
CA ARG A 80 15.68 17.32 10.37
C ARG A 80 15.01 18.06 9.21
N GLU A 81 15.71 18.29 8.12
CA GLU A 81 15.14 18.98 6.97
C GLU A 81 13.92 18.23 6.41
N THR A 82 14.00 16.90 6.28
CA THR A 82 12.89 16.09 5.77
C THR A 82 11.70 16.06 6.73
N ILE A 83 11.94 15.79 8.01
CA ILE A 83 10.87 15.68 9.02
C ILE A 83 10.14 17.02 9.15
N PHE A 84 10.88 18.12 9.22
CA PHE A 84 10.34 19.44 9.49
C PHE A 84 9.70 20.06 8.24
N GLY A 85 10.25 19.77 7.05
CA GLY A 85 9.80 20.33 5.79
C GLY A 85 8.58 19.62 5.19
N GLU A 86 8.53 18.29 5.26
CA GLU A 86 7.60 17.51 4.44
C GLU A 86 6.27 17.19 5.16
N LYS A 87 6.28 16.99 6.49
CA LYS A 87 5.12 16.51 7.26
C LYS A 87 4.49 15.23 6.69
N LEU A 88 5.34 14.35 6.14
CA LEU A 88 4.99 13.05 5.58
C LEU A 88 5.52 11.87 6.42
N SER A 89 6.42 12.11 7.38
CA SER A 89 7.03 11.03 8.16
C SER A 89 6.00 10.30 9.01
N LEU A 90 6.11 8.98 9.08
CA LEU A 90 5.22 8.10 9.83
C LEU A 90 5.89 7.63 11.12
N VAL A 91 5.11 7.54 12.20
CA VAL A 91 5.58 7.09 13.51
C VAL A 91 4.64 6.03 14.08
N CYS A 92 5.21 5.07 14.79
CA CYS A 92 4.51 4.05 15.55
C CYS A 92 4.58 4.37 17.04
N PHE A 93 3.43 4.33 17.70
CA PHE A 93 3.32 4.35 19.16
C PHE A 93 2.57 3.13 19.65
N GLN A 94 2.93 2.65 20.83
CA GLN A 94 2.10 1.71 21.59
C GLN A 94 1.03 2.51 22.33
N GLU A 95 -0.21 2.01 22.42
CA GLU A 95 -1.25 2.70 23.20
C GLU A 95 -0.85 2.77 24.68
N GLY A 96 -1.05 3.95 25.29
CA GLY A 96 -0.62 4.22 26.67
C GLY A 96 0.87 4.49 26.84
N CYS A 97 1.66 4.54 25.76
CA CYS A 97 3.08 4.88 25.78
C CYS A 97 3.39 5.97 24.73
N ASP A 98 4.19 6.94 25.12
CA ASP A 98 4.61 8.03 24.24
C ASP A 98 5.98 7.80 23.60
N ASP A 99 6.66 6.70 23.90
CA ASP A 99 7.94 6.37 23.27
C ASP A 99 7.75 6.00 21.79
N ILE A 100 8.64 6.50 20.94
CA ILE A 100 8.67 6.13 19.52
C ILE A 100 9.08 4.65 19.42
N VAL A 101 8.12 3.79 19.08
CA VAL A 101 8.34 2.36 18.88
C VAL A 101 9.12 2.12 17.59
N GLY A 102 8.81 2.90 16.57
CA GLY A 102 9.48 2.89 15.29
C GLY A 102 8.96 4.01 14.41
N MET A 103 9.69 4.34 13.37
CA MET A 103 9.32 5.43 12.48
C MET A 103 9.91 5.24 11.09
N ASN A 104 9.43 6.07 10.18
CA ASN A 104 9.88 6.09 8.82
C ASN A 104 9.93 7.55 8.34
N VAL A 105 11.12 8.01 7.99
CA VAL A 105 11.34 9.36 7.46
C VAL A 105 10.98 9.36 5.97
N LEU A 106 9.94 10.08 5.59
CA LEU A 106 9.37 10.07 4.24
C LEU A 106 9.45 11.44 3.58
N TYR A 107 9.65 11.43 2.26
CA TYR A 107 9.68 12.62 1.41
C TYR A 107 9.11 12.30 0.03
N VAL A 108 8.85 13.33 -0.78
CA VAL A 108 8.47 13.16 -2.19
C VAL A 108 9.68 13.39 -3.08
N GLU A 109 10.00 12.41 -3.91
CA GLU A 109 10.98 12.58 -5.00
C GLU A 109 10.26 13.07 -6.25
N GLU A 110 10.79 14.08 -6.94
CA GLU A 110 10.27 14.62 -8.20
C GLU A 110 11.28 14.44 -9.34
N LYS A 111 10.80 14.11 -10.55
CA LYS A 111 11.60 13.75 -11.73
C LYS A 111 12.69 14.76 -12.12
N ASN A 112 12.50 16.04 -11.80
CA ASN A 112 13.40 17.14 -12.17
C ASN A 112 13.90 17.93 -10.95
N ALA A 113 13.69 17.39 -9.75
CA ALA A 113 14.15 17.98 -8.50
C ALA A 113 14.65 16.86 -7.59
N PHE A 114 15.62 16.11 -8.10
CA PHE A 114 16.31 15.09 -7.32
C PHE A 114 16.89 15.73 -6.06
N SER A 115 16.84 14.97 -4.98
CA SER A 115 17.56 15.34 -3.75
C SER A 115 19.01 15.67 -4.10
N ASP A 116 19.42 16.91 -3.86
CA ASP A 116 20.79 17.39 -4.06
C ASP A 116 21.54 17.26 -2.73
N TRP A 117 22.52 16.36 -2.70
CA TRP A 117 23.32 16.08 -1.52
C TRP A 117 24.70 16.74 -1.60
N SER A 118 24.95 17.58 -2.61
CA SER A 118 26.23 18.26 -2.79
C SER A 118 26.61 19.20 -1.64
N GLY A 119 25.62 19.59 -0.82
CA GLY A 119 25.82 20.40 0.39
C GLY A 119 26.33 19.62 1.61
N TYR A 120 26.38 18.29 1.57
CA TYR A 120 26.86 17.46 2.68
C TYR A 120 28.35 17.13 2.54
N GLU A 121 29.07 17.13 3.66
CA GLU A 121 30.53 17.00 3.67
C GLU A 121 30.99 15.54 3.76
N SER A 122 30.19 14.65 4.35
CA SER A 122 30.49 13.24 4.56
C SER A 122 30.68 12.49 3.24
N GLU A 123 31.87 11.94 3.05
CA GLU A 123 32.19 11.07 1.92
C GLU A 123 31.33 9.80 1.92
N HIS A 124 30.94 9.29 3.09
CA HIS A 124 30.09 8.11 3.18
C HIS A 124 28.66 8.38 2.70
N ILE A 125 28.16 9.59 2.90
CA ILE A 125 26.86 10.02 2.37
C ILE A 125 26.93 10.22 0.87
N LYS A 126 28.00 10.84 0.35
CA LYS A 126 28.23 10.95 -1.10
C LYS A 126 28.32 9.57 -1.76
N ASP A 127 29.00 8.61 -1.15
CA ASP A 127 29.05 7.22 -1.63
C ASP A 127 27.65 6.59 -1.69
N MET A 128 26.78 6.86 -0.71
CA MET A 128 25.38 6.38 -0.71
C MET A 128 24.56 7.03 -1.82
N GLU A 129 24.67 8.34 -2.01
CA GLU A 129 24.01 9.07 -3.11
C GLU A 129 24.45 8.50 -4.47
N LEU A 130 25.77 8.38 -4.70
CA LEU A 130 26.31 7.83 -5.94
C LEU A 130 25.80 6.40 -6.19
N THR A 131 25.73 5.56 -5.14
CA THR A 131 25.21 4.20 -5.24
C THR A 131 23.72 4.20 -5.61
N ALA A 132 22.92 5.06 -4.98
CA ALA A 132 21.49 5.20 -5.27
C ALA A 132 21.27 5.67 -6.71
N ASN A 133 21.97 6.72 -7.15
CA ASN A 133 21.92 7.25 -8.51
C ASN A 133 22.30 6.18 -9.53
N TYR A 134 23.37 5.41 -9.28
CA TYR A 134 23.77 4.32 -10.16
C TYR A 134 22.66 3.27 -10.35
N LEU A 135 21.97 2.87 -9.28
CA LEU A 135 20.85 1.92 -9.38
C LEU A 135 19.67 2.52 -10.16
N LEU A 136 19.37 3.81 -9.94
CA LEU A 136 18.29 4.53 -10.63
C LEU A 136 18.58 4.79 -12.11
N GLU A 137 19.84 4.91 -12.52
CA GLU A 137 20.23 4.93 -13.94
C GLU A 137 19.90 3.60 -14.65
N HIS A 138 19.93 2.47 -13.92
CA HIS A 138 19.61 1.15 -14.48
C HIS A 138 18.12 0.84 -14.43
N PHE A 139 17.37 1.52 -13.55
CA PHE A 139 15.92 1.42 -13.46
C PHE A 139 15.31 2.79 -13.18
N ASP A 140 14.99 3.50 -14.25
CA ASP A 140 14.30 4.79 -14.16
C ASP A 140 12.86 4.59 -13.70
N ILE A 141 12.60 4.89 -12.43
CA ILE A 141 11.29 4.77 -11.79
C ILE A 141 10.25 5.67 -12.49
N PHE A 142 10.63 6.88 -12.86
CA PHE A 142 9.71 7.88 -13.43
C PHE A 142 9.26 7.46 -14.83
N GLU A 143 10.20 7.02 -15.67
CA GLU A 143 9.89 6.50 -17.00
C GLU A 143 9.17 5.16 -16.94
N HIS A 144 9.54 4.25 -16.03
CA HIS A 144 8.88 2.96 -15.95
C HIS A 144 7.40 3.08 -15.56
N TYR A 145 7.10 3.89 -14.54
CA TYR A 145 5.74 4.03 -14.01
C TYR A 145 4.95 5.21 -14.61
N GLN A 146 5.59 6.02 -15.46
CA GLN A 146 4.99 7.21 -16.08
C GLN A 146 4.40 8.15 -15.02
N VAL A 147 5.23 8.49 -14.02
CA VAL A 147 4.90 9.41 -12.93
C VAL A 147 5.92 10.54 -12.89
N ASP A 148 5.51 11.72 -12.41
CA ASP A 148 6.42 12.84 -12.19
C ASP A 148 6.95 12.90 -10.74
N ARG A 149 6.31 12.15 -9.83
CA ARG A 149 6.63 12.13 -8.40
C ARG A 149 6.22 10.83 -7.72
N TYR A 150 6.91 10.47 -6.65
CA TYR A 150 6.58 9.33 -5.81
C TYR A 150 6.99 9.52 -4.34
N LEU A 151 6.37 8.75 -3.44
CA LEU A 151 6.73 8.74 -2.01
C LEU A 151 7.96 7.86 -1.79
N SER A 152 9.05 8.48 -1.32
CA SER A 152 10.34 7.85 -0.99
C SER A 152 10.63 7.94 0.51
N ALA A 153 11.81 7.50 0.94
CA ALA A 153 12.21 7.51 2.34
C ALA A 153 13.73 7.59 2.57
N PHE A 154 14.12 8.29 3.65
CA PHE A 154 15.50 8.37 4.18
C PHE A 154 15.74 7.48 5.39
N GLY A 155 14.92 6.45 5.55
CA GLY A 155 15.14 5.42 6.55
C GLY A 155 13.87 4.98 7.27
N LEU A 156 13.88 3.72 7.68
CA LEU A 156 12.87 3.09 8.51
C LEU A 156 13.61 2.43 9.68
N SER A 157 13.25 2.81 10.90
CA SER A 157 13.89 2.33 12.12
C SER A 157 12.85 1.83 13.12
N VAL A 158 13.13 0.69 13.76
CA VAL A 158 12.33 0.14 14.85
C VAL A 158 13.24 -0.07 16.06
N MET A 159 12.78 0.41 17.20
CA MET A 159 13.49 0.27 18.48
C MET A 159 13.75 -1.23 18.76
N PRO A 160 14.97 -1.63 19.18
CA PRO A 160 15.37 -3.03 19.31
C PRO A 160 14.37 -3.92 20.07
N TRP A 161 13.86 -3.44 21.21
CA TRP A 161 12.94 -4.18 22.09
C TRP A 161 11.55 -4.43 21.48
N TYR A 162 11.19 -3.70 20.41
CA TYR A 162 9.91 -3.85 19.71
C TYR A 162 10.02 -4.63 18.39
N ARG A 163 11.21 -5.15 18.07
CA ARG A 163 11.42 -5.98 16.87
C ARG A 163 10.66 -7.30 16.98
N GLY A 164 10.33 -7.88 15.83
CA GLY A 164 9.52 -9.09 15.78
C GLY A 164 8.01 -8.86 15.96
N ARG A 165 7.57 -7.65 16.35
CA ARG A 165 6.15 -7.31 16.57
C ARG A 165 5.42 -6.77 15.32
N GLY A 166 6.04 -6.86 14.15
CA GLY A 166 5.43 -6.44 12.86
C GLY A 166 5.43 -4.94 12.59
N VAL A 167 6.02 -4.11 13.45
CA VAL A 167 6.03 -2.63 13.34
C VAL A 167 6.52 -2.15 11.97
N ALA A 168 7.66 -2.65 11.49
CA ALA A 168 8.23 -2.22 10.21
C ALA A 168 7.33 -2.55 9.01
N LEU A 169 6.66 -3.71 9.03
CA LEU A 169 5.67 -4.08 8.01
C LEU A 169 4.50 -3.09 8.02
N LYS A 170 4.01 -2.74 9.21
CA LYS A 170 2.89 -1.80 9.37
C LYS A 170 3.25 -0.37 8.97
N LEU A 171 4.48 0.07 9.19
CA LEU A 171 4.99 1.35 8.66
C LEU A 171 4.97 1.35 7.11
N LEU A 172 5.42 0.27 6.47
CA LEU A 172 5.39 0.14 5.00
C LEU A 172 3.97 0.08 4.43
N GLU A 173 3.04 -0.60 5.10
CA GLU A 173 1.62 -0.62 4.72
C GLU A 173 0.99 0.78 4.84
N ALA A 174 1.30 1.53 5.90
CA ALA A 174 0.77 2.87 6.13
C ALA A 174 1.24 3.89 5.08
N ARG A 175 2.42 3.71 4.48
CA ARG A 175 2.89 4.56 3.36
C ARG A 175 1.88 4.61 2.21
N LYS A 176 1.17 3.51 1.97
CA LYS A 176 0.19 3.41 0.88
C LYS A 176 -0.99 4.34 1.14
N LEU A 177 -1.51 4.30 2.37
CA LEU A 177 -2.64 5.12 2.81
C LEU A 177 -2.28 6.60 2.79
N LEU A 178 -1.09 6.95 3.30
CA LEU A 178 -0.56 8.31 3.23
C LEU A 178 -0.38 8.77 1.78
N GLY A 179 0.27 7.96 0.94
CA GLY A 179 0.51 8.26 -0.46
C GLY A 179 -0.79 8.52 -1.22
N GLU A 180 -1.78 7.64 -1.07
CA GLU A 180 -3.11 7.80 -1.67
C GLU A 180 -3.80 9.10 -1.21
N ALA A 181 -3.77 9.39 0.09
CA ALA A 181 -4.35 10.62 0.63
C ALA A 181 -3.66 11.88 0.11
N CYS A 182 -2.35 11.83 -0.14
CA CYS A 182 -1.58 12.92 -0.75
C CYS A 182 -1.66 12.94 -2.29
N GLY A 183 -2.46 12.07 -2.92
CA GLY A 183 -2.60 12.02 -4.37
C GLY A 183 -1.35 11.49 -5.09
N LEU A 184 -0.55 10.66 -4.42
CA LEU A 184 0.58 9.94 -4.98
C LEU A 184 0.14 8.54 -5.43
N THR A 185 0.52 8.16 -6.64
CA THR A 185 0.17 6.86 -7.23
C THR A 185 1.29 5.83 -7.13
N LEU A 186 2.40 6.19 -6.52
CA LEU A 186 3.59 5.34 -6.39
C LEU A 186 4.29 5.64 -5.07
N THR A 187 4.72 4.58 -4.38
CA THR A 187 5.80 4.65 -3.39
C THR A 187 6.93 3.74 -3.86
N SER A 188 8.16 4.22 -3.77
CA SER A 188 9.34 3.50 -4.19
C SER A 188 10.45 3.72 -3.19
N ASN A 189 11.25 2.68 -2.95
CA ASN A 189 12.45 2.82 -2.14
C ASN A 189 13.51 1.80 -2.52
N LEU A 190 14.74 2.21 -2.24
CA LEU A 190 15.91 1.35 -2.19
C LEU A 190 15.99 0.62 -0.83
N PHE A 191 16.15 -0.70 -0.86
CA PHE A 191 16.23 -1.55 0.34
C PHE A 191 17.56 -2.32 0.37
N SER A 192 18.38 -2.03 1.38
CA SER A 192 19.78 -2.47 1.52
C SER A 192 19.98 -3.77 2.32
N SER A 193 18.91 -4.35 2.87
CA SER A 193 18.99 -5.58 3.68
C SER A 193 17.96 -6.61 3.25
N LYS A 194 18.29 -7.89 3.36
CA LYS A 194 17.35 -8.97 3.05
C LYS A 194 16.09 -8.91 3.93
N ILE A 195 16.23 -8.48 5.19
CA ILE A 195 15.11 -8.33 6.12
C ILE A 195 14.15 -7.25 5.60
N SER A 196 14.66 -6.08 5.26
CA SER A 196 13.84 -4.95 4.79
C SER A 196 13.20 -5.25 3.42
N GLN A 197 13.92 -5.93 2.53
CA GLN A 197 13.39 -6.41 1.26
C GLN A 197 12.23 -7.41 1.44
N ASN A 198 12.40 -8.42 2.30
CA ASN A 198 11.34 -9.38 2.59
C ASN A 198 10.10 -8.71 3.22
N LEU A 199 10.30 -7.66 4.03
CA LEU A 199 9.21 -6.87 4.59
C LEU A 199 8.50 -6.03 3.52
N ALA A 200 9.24 -5.45 2.57
CA ALA A 200 8.66 -4.75 1.42
C ALA A 200 7.79 -5.70 0.57
N GLU A 201 8.27 -6.90 0.27
CA GLU A 201 7.50 -7.93 -0.44
C GLU A 201 6.22 -8.32 0.31
N LYS A 202 6.32 -8.53 1.63
CA LYS A 202 5.13 -8.80 2.48
C LYS A 202 4.15 -7.64 2.51
N ALA A 203 4.67 -6.40 2.49
CA ALA A 203 3.87 -5.20 2.34
C ALA A 203 3.29 -5.08 0.93
N GLY A 204 3.66 -5.94 -0.03
CA GLY A 204 3.14 -5.96 -1.40
C GLY A 204 3.90 -5.08 -2.38
N PHE A 205 5.11 -4.62 -2.05
CA PHE A 205 6.00 -4.00 -3.02
C PHE A 205 6.56 -5.07 -3.96
N GLU A 206 6.73 -4.69 -5.22
CA GLU A 206 7.37 -5.51 -6.23
C GLU A 206 8.86 -5.15 -6.34
N LYS A 207 9.72 -6.15 -6.49
CA LYS A 207 11.14 -5.94 -6.76
C LYS A 207 11.33 -5.69 -8.25
N ASN A 208 11.86 -4.53 -8.63
CA ASN A 208 12.04 -4.18 -10.03
C ASN A 208 13.49 -4.26 -10.49
N PHE A 209 14.43 -3.98 -9.58
CA PHE A 209 15.85 -4.03 -9.87
C PHE A 209 16.62 -4.45 -8.62
N GLU A 210 17.69 -5.22 -8.80
CA GLU A 210 18.61 -5.57 -7.73
C GLU A 210 20.03 -5.74 -8.26
N MET A 211 21.01 -5.42 -7.42
CA MET A 211 22.41 -5.74 -7.64
C MET A 211 23.03 -6.21 -6.34
N THR A 212 23.97 -7.13 -6.41
CA THR A 212 24.77 -7.53 -5.24
C THR A 212 25.79 -6.45 -4.87
N PHE A 213 26.16 -6.38 -3.59
CA PHE A 213 27.26 -5.51 -3.15
C PHE A 213 28.59 -5.86 -3.84
N GLU A 214 28.81 -7.14 -4.16
CA GLU A 214 29.98 -7.58 -4.94
C GLU A 214 29.98 -7.00 -6.37
N GLU A 215 28.83 -6.99 -7.05
CA GLU A 215 28.73 -6.41 -8.40
C GLU A 215 28.92 -4.90 -8.38
N LEU A 216 28.39 -4.21 -7.37
CA LEU A 216 28.58 -2.78 -7.16
C LEU A 216 30.06 -2.44 -6.95
N ALA A 217 30.75 -3.16 -6.05
CA ALA A 217 32.17 -2.94 -5.74
C ALA A 217 33.09 -3.10 -6.96
N LYS A 218 32.71 -3.91 -7.96
CA LYS A 218 33.46 -4.06 -9.22
C LYS A 218 33.38 -2.84 -10.14
N LYS A 219 32.41 -1.94 -9.93
CA LYS A 219 32.23 -0.74 -10.78
C LYS A 219 33.06 0.44 -10.32
N SER A 220 33.20 0.63 -9.02
CA SER A 220 33.95 1.73 -8.42
C SER A 220 34.24 1.45 -6.95
N SER A 221 35.35 1.99 -6.44
CA SER A 221 35.67 1.95 -5.00
C SER A 221 34.62 2.65 -4.15
N HIS A 222 33.92 3.66 -4.69
CA HIS A 222 32.81 4.36 -4.03
C HIS A 222 31.66 3.43 -3.64
N TYR A 223 31.50 2.29 -4.34
CA TYR A 223 30.43 1.34 -4.08
C TYR A 223 30.86 0.12 -3.26
N THR A 224 32.03 0.20 -2.61
CA THR A 224 32.55 -0.88 -1.76
C THR A 224 32.01 -0.78 -0.35
N PHE A 225 31.13 -1.69 0.05
CA PHE A 225 30.56 -1.74 1.39
C PHE A 225 31.04 -2.99 2.14
N ASN A 226 31.55 -2.83 3.36
CA ASN A 226 31.95 -3.95 4.24
C ASN A 226 30.71 -4.63 4.84
N VAL A 227 29.93 -5.32 4.01
CA VAL A 227 28.76 -6.08 4.43
C VAL A 227 29.15 -7.49 4.88
N SER A 228 28.40 -8.05 5.84
CA SER A 228 28.67 -9.39 6.37
C SER A 228 28.48 -10.52 5.35
N ASP A 229 27.65 -10.28 4.33
CA ASP A 229 27.43 -11.19 3.20
C ASP A 229 27.48 -10.39 1.90
N SER A 230 28.56 -10.53 1.13
CA SER A 230 28.76 -9.80 -0.14
C SER A 230 27.76 -10.18 -1.22
N LYS A 231 27.05 -11.30 -1.07
CA LYS A 231 25.94 -11.71 -1.96
C LYS A 231 24.61 -11.07 -1.57
N SER A 232 24.56 -10.34 -0.47
CA SER A 232 23.41 -9.48 -0.17
C SER A 232 23.24 -8.43 -1.27
N THR A 233 21.99 -8.04 -1.52
CA THR A 233 21.64 -7.14 -2.60
C THR A 233 21.21 -5.78 -2.08
N PHE A 234 21.39 -4.78 -2.93
CA PHE A 234 20.70 -3.50 -2.86
C PHE A 234 19.64 -3.48 -3.97
N ALA A 235 18.39 -3.22 -3.62
CA ALA A 235 17.26 -3.45 -4.53
C ALA A 235 16.22 -2.33 -4.50
N ILE A 236 15.69 -2.01 -5.67
CA ILE A 236 14.59 -1.06 -5.86
C ILE A 236 13.28 -1.83 -5.78
N TYR A 237 12.42 -1.40 -4.85
CA TYR A 237 11.09 -1.93 -4.67
C TYR A 237 10.05 -0.83 -4.85
N ASN A 238 8.99 -1.14 -5.58
CA ASN A 238 7.94 -0.20 -5.94
C ASN A 238 6.57 -0.76 -5.55
N PHE A 239 5.65 0.12 -5.15
CA PHE A 239 4.24 -0.24 -4.97
C PHE A 239 3.34 0.76 -5.69
N THR A 240 2.50 0.24 -6.59
CA THR A 240 1.42 1.01 -7.21
C THR A 240 0.06 0.54 -6.66
N PRO A 241 -0.82 1.45 -6.20
CA PRO A 241 -2.20 1.08 -5.87
C PRO A 241 -2.95 0.44 -7.05
N ARG A 242 -2.58 0.81 -8.29
CA ARG A 242 -3.19 0.27 -9.53
C ARG A 242 -3.09 -1.25 -9.64
N GLU A 243 -2.10 -1.88 -9.03
CA GLU A 243 -1.98 -3.34 -9.04
C GLU A 243 -2.81 -4.04 -7.97
N TYR A 244 -3.28 -3.34 -6.94
CA TYR A 244 -4.23 -3.93 -5.99
C TYR A 244 -5.57 -4.22 -6.67
N GLU A 245 -6.01 -3.36 -7.61
CA GLU A 245 -7.15 -3.67 -8.49
C GLU A 245 -6.90 -4.88 -9.39
N ASN A 246 -5.70 -5.03 -9.94
CA ASN A 246 -5.36 -6.18 -10.79
C ASN A 246 -5.17 -7.48 -10.00
N THR A 247 -4.72 -7.39 -8.75
CA THR A 247 -4.60 -8.52 -7.83
C THR A 247 -5.98 -8.95 -7.32
N PHE A 248 -6.91 -8.01 -7.09
CA PHE A 248 -8.32 -8.31 -6.85
C PHE A 248 -8.97 -8.92 -8.09
N LYS A 249 -8.65 -8.44 -9.30
CA LYS A 249 -9.06 -9.06 -10.57
C LYS A 249 -8.50 -10.48 -10.77
N ARG A 250 -7.31 -10.78 -10.23
CA ARG A 250 -6.67 -12.11 -10.27
C ARG A 250 -7.17 -13.08 -9.18
N LYS A 251 -7.54 -12.59 -7.99
CA LYS A 251 -8.06 -13.41 -6.88
C LYS A 251 -9.57 -13.64 -6.92
N CYS A 252 -10.35 -12.75 -7.53
CA CYS A 252 -11.69 -13.11 -7.97
C CYS A 252 -11.51 -14.14 -9.09
N SER A 253 -11.95 -15.40 -8.87
CA SER A 253 -11.72 -16.46 -9.85
C SER A 253 -12.05 -15.95 -11.25
N VAL A 254 -11.19 -16.21 -12.23
CA VAL A 254 -11.37 -15.80 -13.64
C VAL A 254 -12.82 -16.04 -14.12
N ARG A 255 -13.49 -17.05 -13.54
CA ARG A 255 -14.91 -17.37 -13.74
C ARG A 255 -15.90 -16.26 -13.35
N VAL A 256 -15.77 -15.61 -12.18
CA VAL A 256 -16.68 -14.56 -11.70
C VAL A 256 -16.57 -13.29 -12.55
N ASN A 257 -15.34 -12.82 -12.79
CA ASN A 257 -15.07 -11.68 -13.66
C ASN A 257 -15.53 -11.94 -15.11
N THR A 258 -15.42 -13.19 -15.58
CA THR A 258 -15.89 -13.54 -16.93
C THR A 258 -17.42 -13.58 -17.02
N ILE A 259 -18.13 -14.10 -16.01
CA ILE A 259 -19.60 -14.05 -15.97
C ILE A 259 -20.05 -12.59 -16.01
N PHE A 260 -19.45 -11.72 -15.19
CA PHE A 260 -19.79 -10.30 -15.18
C PHE A 260 -19.50 -9.64 -16.52
N TYR A 261 -18.30 -9.81 -17.10
CA TYR A 261 -17.97 -9.26 -18.41
C TYR A 261 -18.95 -9.75 -19.51
N TYR A 262 -19.42 -10.99 -19.42
CA TYR A 262 -20.41 -11.52 -20.36
C TYR A 262 -21.81 -10.95 -20.17
N VAL A 263 -22.27 -10.85 -18.92
CA VAL A 263 -23.60 -10.34 -18.58
C VAL A 263 -23.67 -8.81 -18.78
N SER A 264 -22.61 -8.06 -18.47
CA SER A 264 -22.61 -6.59 -18.51
C SER A 264 -22.05 -5.96 -19.79
N LYS A 265 -21.12 -6.63 -20.52
CA LYS A 265 -20.41 -6.00 -21.66
C LYS A 265 -20.55 -6.66 -23.03
N LYS A 266 -21.11 -7.88 -23.15
CA LYS A 266 -21.08 -8.67 -24.40
C LYS A 266 -22.46 -9.04 -24.98
N ASN A 267 -23.44 -8.14 -24.93
CA ASN A 267 -24.74 -8.23 -25.64
C ASN A 267 -25.83 -9.12 -25.01
N ILE A 268 -25.97 -9.18 -23.68
CA ILE A 268 -27.23 -9.71 -23.09
C ILE A 268 -27.74 -8.85 -21.91
N SER A 269 -28.37 -7.73 -22.31
CA SER A 269 -29.55 -7.07 -21.71
C SER A 269 -29.61 -6.74 -20.22
N PHE A 270 -28.95 -5.66 -19.76
CA PHE A 270 -29.57 -4.62 -18.91
C PHE A 270 -28.56 -3.49 -18.65
N ASP A 271 -28.77 -2.34 -19.27
CA ASP A 271 -28.00 -1.13 -18.99
C ASP A 271 -28.62 -0.41 -17.78
N SER A 272 -27.99 -0.57 -16.61
CA SER A 272 -28.46 0.06 -15.37
C SER A 272 -28.36 1.58 -15.41
N PHE A 273 -27.38 2.14 -16.14
CA PHE A 273 -27.20 3.59 -16.24
C PHE A 273 -28.34 4.19 -17.05
N HIS A 274 -28.61 3.61 -18.23
CA HIS A 274 -29.71 4.06 -19.07
C HIS A 274 -31.08 3.83 -18.41
N HIS A 275 -31.31 2.66 -17.81
CA HIS A 275 -32.61 2.34 -17.21
C HIS A 275 -32.96 3.25 -16.02
N TYR A 276 -31.97 3.60 -15.19
CA TYR A 276 -32.18 4.47 -14.04
C TYR A 276 -31.80 5.94 -14.29
N GLY A 277 -31.33 6.30 -15.49
CA GLY A 277 -30.94 7.68 -15.82
C GLY A 277 -29.87 8.23 -14.86
N VAL A 278 -28.85 7.43 -14.55
CA VAL A 278 -27.75 7.83 -13.65
C VAL A 278 -26.41 7.76 -14.37
N ASP A 279 -25.49 8.65 -14.03
CA ASP A 279 -24.14 8.68 -14.60
C ASP A 279 -23.16 7.76 -13.86
N ALA A 280 -23.48 7.40 -12.62
CA ALA A 280 -22.65 6.55 -11.76
C ALA A 280 -23.51 5.65 -10.85
N CYS A 281 -22.99 4.48 -10.51
CA CYS A 281 -23.61 3.59 -9.53
C CYS A 281 -22.57 2.81 -8.73
N LEU A 282 -22.95 2.40 -7.51
CA LEU A 282 -22.15 1.49 -6.70
C LEU A 282 -22.41 0.05 -7.17
N ALA A 283 -21.43 -0.60 -7.80
CA ALA A 283 -21.49 -1.97 -8.28
C ALA A 283 -20.68 -2.93 -7.38
N ASP A 284 -21.20 -4.13 -7.10
CA ASP A 284 -20.40 -5.22 -6.51
C ASP A 284 -20.53 -6.53 -7.29
N TYR A 285 -19.60 -7.44 -6.98
CA TYR A 285 -19.40 -8.71 -7.67
C TYR A 285 -19.85 -9.91 -6.82
N GLY A 286 -20.59 -9.66 -5.74
CA GLY A 286 -21.19 -10.70 -4.92
C GLY A 286 -21.20 -10.38 -3.42
N LEU A 287 -22.09 -11.09 -2.72
CA LEU A 287 -22.22 -11.08 -1.27
C LEU A 287 -21.77 -12.44 -0.73
N SER A 288 -20.76 -12.45 0.15
CA SER A 288 -20.24 -13.68 0.73
C SER A 288 -20.20 -13.58 2.25
N VAL A 289 -20.78 -14.58 2.90
CA VAL A 289 -20.72 -14.78 4.35
C VAL A 289 -20.25 -16.21 4.62
N GLN A 290 -19.23 -16.34 5.48
CA GLN A 290 -18.71 -17.65 5.88
C GLN A 290 -19.84 -18.53 6.42
N PRO A 291 -19.91 -19.84 6.09
CA PRO A 291 -21.05 -20.71 6.41
C PRO A 291 -21.51 -20.65 7.87
N LEU A 292 -20.56 -20.65 8.81
CA LEU A 292 -20.83 -20.61 10.25
C LEU A 292 -21.58 -19.34 10.71
N TYR A 293 -21.47 -18.23 9.95
CA TYR A 293 -22.09 -16.95 10.31
C TYR A 293 -23.35 -16.58 9.51
N ARG A 294 -23.77 -17.42 8.55
CA ARG A 294 -24.87 -17.08 7.62
C ARG A 294 -26.21 -16.81 8.32
N ARG A 295 -26.42 -17.35 9.52
CA ARG A 295 -27.65 -17.18 10.31
C ARG A 295 -27.64 -15.95 11.21
N LEU A 296 -26.55 -15.20 11.27
CA LEU A 296 -26.40 -14.04 12.16
C LEU A 296 -26.88 -12.72 11.54
N GLY A 297 -27.55 -12.74 10.38
CA GLY A 297 -28.04 -11.53 9.72
C GLY A 297 -26.97 -10.63 9.09
N ILE A 298 -25.70 -11.07 9.07
CA ILE A 298 -24.55 -10.31 8.53
C ILE A 298 -24.82 -9.88 7.08
N ALA A 299 -25.37 -10.77 6.26
CA ALA A 299 -25.65 -10.50 4.86
C ALA A 299 -26.61 -9.29 4.69
N THR A 300 -27.62 -9.17 5.55
CA THR A 300 -28.54 -8.02 5.57
C THR A 300 -27.82 -6.74 5.98
N LYS A 301 -26.95 -6.81 7.01
CA LYS A 301 -26.15 -5.66 7.44
C LYS A 301 -25.17 -5.18 6.38
N LEU A 302 -24.60 -6.08 5.59
CA LEU A 302 -23.76 -5.72 4.45
C LEU A 302 -24.56 -5.00 3.35
N LEU A 303 -25.80 -5.45 3.05
CA LEU A 303 -26.68 -4.73 2.12
C LEU A 303 -27.10 -3.35 2.65
N GLU A 304 -27.26 -3.19 3.97
CA GLU A 304 -27.50 -1.88 4.60
C GLU A 304 -26.29 -0.95 4.51
N ALA A 305 -25.11 -1.45 4.89
CA ALA A 305 -23.85 -0.71 4.83
C ALA A 305 -23.55 -0.24 3.39
N ARG A 306 -23.83 -1.09 2.40
CA ARG A 306 -23.73 -0.75 0.98
C ARG A 306 -24.58 0.47 0.60
N LYS A 307 -25.85 0.51 1.03
CA LYS A 307 -26.73 1.65 0.75
C LYS A 307 -26.17 2.94 1.36
N LEU A 308 -25.67 2.85 2.59
CA LEU A 308 -25.05 3.98 3.28
C LEU A 308 -23.78 4.46 2.56
N LEU A 309 -22.93 3.53 2.11
CA LEU A 309 -21.72 3.85 1.35
C LEU A 309 -22.06 4.57 0.04
N GLY A 310 -23.03 4.04 -0.73
CA GLY A 310 -23.43 4.70 -1.97
C GLY A 310 -23.95 6.12 -1.74
N LYS A 311 -24.75 6.35 -0.69
CA LYS A 311 -25.19 7.70 -0.31
C LYS A 311 -24.03 8.60 0.10
N ALA A 312 -23.10 8.10 0.88
CA ALA A 312 -21.91 8.85 1.31
C ALA A 312 -21.02 9.24 0.13
N CYS A 313 -20.99 8.43 -0.93
CA CYS A 313 -20.29 8.72 -2.17
C CYS A 313 -21.09 9.60 -3.17
N GLY A 314 -22.27 10.10 -2.79
CA GLY A 314 -23.12 10.89 -3.68
C GLY A 314 -23.71 10.10 -4.86
N LEU A 315 -23.84 8.78 -4.74
CA LEU A 315 -24.39 7.92 -5.77
C LEU A 315 -25.89 7.75 -5.59
N GLU A 316 -26.62 7.73 -6.70
CA GLU A 316 -28.09 7.58 -6.69
C GLU A 316 -28.55 6.13 -6.88
N LEU A 317 -27.64 5.24 -7.27
CA LEU A 317 -27.94 3.86 -7.61
C LEU A 317 -26.90 2.91 -7.05
N THR A 318 -27.37 1.75 -6.60
CA THR A 318 -26.52 0.59 -6.41
C THR A 318 -27.04 -0.61 -7.20
N THR A 319 -26.13 -1.40 -7.77
CA THR A 319 -26.45 -2.59 -8.56
C THR A 319 -25.56 -3.77 -8.16
N ASN A 320 -26.06 -4.99 -8.28
CA ASN A 320 -25.38 -6.20 -7.84
C ASN A 320 -25.75 -7.40 -8.71
N LEU A 321 -24.74 -8.20 -9.06
CA LEU A 321 -24.91 -9.46 -9.77
C LEU A 321 -24.93 -10.61 -8.76
N ILE A 322 -26.05 -11.33 -8.69
CA ILE A 322 -26.28 -12.37 -7.68
C ILE A 322 -26.50 -13.72 -8.36
N THR A 323 -25.82 -14.75 -7.86
CA THR A 323 -25.75 -16.07 -8.49
C THR A 323 -26.36 -17.21 -7.67
N SER A 324 -26.67 -16.99 -6.38
CA SER A 324 -27.26 -18.02 -5.51
C SER A 324 -28.67 -17.66 -5.10
N ASP A 325 -29.59 -18.61 -5.16
CA ASP A 325 -31.02 -18.42 -4.89
C ASP A 325 -31.27 -17.86 -3.48
N GLU A 326 -30.48 -18.25 -2.49
CA GLU A 326 -30.59 -17.71 -1.14
C GLU A 326 -30.22 -16.22 -1.05
N ALA A 327 -29.19 -15.81 -1.80
CA ALA A 327 -28.77 -14.41 -1.83
C ALA A 327 -29.76 -13.57 -2.63
N GLN A 328 -30.35 -14.12 -3.69
CA GLN A 328 -31.42 -13.50 -4.46
C GLN A 328 -32.61 -13.14 -3.56
N LYS A 329 -33.13 -14.12 -2.79
CA LYS A 329 -34.23 -13.89 -1.83
C LYS A 329 -33.89 -12.84 -0.78
N LEU A 330 -32.63 -12.82 -0.31
CA LEU A 330 -32.17 -11.85 0.67
C LEU A 330 -32.15 -10.43 0.11
N VAL A 331 -31.66 -10.27 -1.13
CA VAL A 331 -31.57 -8.99 -1.84
C VAL A 331 -32.97 -8.45 -2.19
N GLU A 332 -33.88 -9.33 -2.62
CA GLU A 332 -35.31 -9.00 -2.79
C GLU A 332 -35.94 -8.53 -1.47
N LYS A 333 -35.69 -9.25 -0.37
CA LYS A 333 -36.17 -8.86 0.97
C LYS A 333 -35.58 -7.51 1.45
N ALA A 334 -34.38 -7.16 0.99
CA ALA A 334 -33.76 -5.85 1.23
C ALA A 334 -34.33 -4.74 0.33
N GLY A 335 -35.31 -5.07 -0.53
CA GLY A 335 -36.03 -4.17 -1.42
C GLY A 335 -35.21 -3.71 -2.62
N PHE A 336 -34.33 -4.58 -3.13
CA PHE A 336 -33.72 -4.37 -4.45
C PHE A 336 -34.65 -4.96 -5.51
N GLU A 337 -34.71 -4.29 -6.65
CA GLU A 337 -35.49 -4.69 -7.82
C GLU A 337 -34.68 -5.66 -8.68
N LYS A 338 -35.30 -6.77 -9.09
CA LYS A 338 -34.71 -7.70 -10.05
C LYS A 338 -34.88 -7.13 -11.46
N ASN A 339 -33.79 -6.72 -12.06
CA ASN A 339 -33.78 -6.06 -13.37
C ASN A 339 -33.53 -7.01 -14.52
N TYR A 340 -32.78 -8.07 -14.26
CA TYR A 340 -32.40 -9.03 -15.28
C TYR A 340 -32.14 -10.38 -14.67
N GLU A 341 -32.39 -11.45 -15.42
CA GLU A 341 -32.15 -12.81 -14.99
C GLU A 341 -31.85 -13.72 -16.19
N ILE A 342 -30.78 -14.52 -16.08
CA ILE A 342 -30.35 -15.47 -17.11
C ILE A 342 -29.88 -16.77 -16.47
N SER A 343 -30.23 -17.91 -17.07
CA SER A 343 -29.73 -19.20 -16.58
C SER A 343 -28.26 -19.40 -16.93
N PHE A 344 -27.52 -20.03 -16.03
CA PHE A 344 -26.11 -20.40 -16.28
C PHE A 344 -25.95 -21.21 -17.57
N ALA A 345 -26.94 -22.05 -17.93
CA ALA A 345 -26.96 -22.83 -19.16
C ALA A 345 -26.95 -22.00 -20.45
N LYS A 346 -27.43 -20.75 -20.40
CA LYS A 346 -27.51 -19.83 -21.57
C LYS A 346 -26.23 -19.00 -21.76
N LEU A 347 -25.31 -18.98 -20.79
CA LEU A 347 -24.06 -18.24 -20.90
C LEU A 347 -23.05 -19.00 -21.80
N THR A 348 -22.67 -18.41 -22.95
CA THR A 348 -21.73 -19.01 -23.93
C THR A 348 -20.57 -18.08 -24.28
N ARG A 349 -19.37 -18.63 -24.58
CA ARG A 349 -18.19 -17.88 -25.05
C ARG A 349 -17.70 -18.41 -26.39
N LYS A 350 -17.68 -17.55 -27.42
CA LYS A 350 -17.13 -17.85 -28.76
C LYS A 350 -17.62 -19.21 -29.32
N ASN A 351 -18.94 -19.43 -29.34
CA ASN A 351 -19.56 -20.68 -29.82
C ASN A 351 -19.17 -21.96 -29.04
N LYS A 352 -18.63 -21.85 -27.82
CA LYS A 352 -18.45 -22.96 -26.88
C LYS A 352 -19.26 -22.71 -25.60
N LYS A 353 -19.99 -23.72 -25.14
CA LYS A 353 -20.74 -23.70 -23.86
C LYS A 353 -19.75 -23.53 -22.71
N PHE A 354 -20.01 -22.63 -21.75
CA PHE A 354 -19.29 -22.64 -20.49
C PHE A 354 -19.59 -23.92 -19.72
N SER A 355 -18.56 -24.66 -19.29
CA SER A 355 -18.72 -25.73 -18.31
C SER A 355 -18.63 -25.13 -16.90
N PHE A 356 -19.76 -24.66 -16.39
CA PHE A 356 -19.86 -24.37 -14.96
C PHE A 356 -20.12 -25.69 -14.22
N ASN A 357 -19.32 -25.96 -13.18
CA ASN A 357 -19.59 -27.06 -12.27
C ASN A 357 -20.66 -26.62 -11.25
N VAL A 358 -21.84 -26.25 -11.75
CA VAL A 358 -22.99 -25.88 -10.92
C VAL A 358 -23.74 -27.16 -10.61
N LYS A 359 -24.09 -27.38 -9.34
CA LYS A 359 -24.91 -28.52 -8.92
C LYS A 359 -26.24 -28.57 -9.69
N ASN A 360 -26.76 -27.41 -10.11
CA ASN A 360 -27.97 -27.29 -10.92
C ASN A 360 -27.73 -26.39 -12.14
N LYS A 361 -27.90 -26.93 -13.36
CA LYS A 361 -27.76 -26.20 -14.63
C LYS A 361 -28.88 -25.16 -14.84
N GLU A 362 -29.95 -25.22 -14.08
CA GLU A 362 -31.06 -24.26 -14.07
C GLU A 362 -30.83 -23.08 -13.13
N SER A 363 -29.72 -23.05 -12.37
CA SER A 363 -29.42 -21.91 -11.49
C SER A 363 -29.39 -20.61 -12.30
N MET A 364 -29.89 -19.54 -11.70
CA MET A 364 -30.02 -18.24 -12.35
C MET A 364 -28.94 -17.27 -11.87
N VAL A 365 -28.52 -16.40 -12.78
CA VAL A 365 -27.72 -15.21 -12.51
C VAL A 365 -28.63 -14.02 -12.73
N SER A 366 -28.76 -13.18 -11.71
CA SER A 366 -29.71 -12.06 -11.75
C SER A 366 -29.02 -10.75 -11.37
N ILE A 367 -29.36 -9.68 -12.08
CA ILE A 367 -28.97 -8.31 -11.74
C ILE A 367 -30.07 -7.73 -10.89
N TYR A 368 -29.69 -7.22 -9.73
CA TYR A 368 -30.56 -6.45 -8.88
C TYR A 368 -30.06 -5.02 -8.77
N SER A 369 -30.95 -4.05 -8.71
CA SER A 369 -30.56 -2.67 -8.43
C SER A 369 -31.52 -2.02 -7.43
N LYS A 370 -31.05 -0.96 -6.79
CA LYS A 370 -31.84 -0.16 -5.86
C LYS A 370 -31.40 1.29 -5.94
N ARG A 371 -32.37 2.19 -6.13
CA ARG A 371 -32.14 3.62 -5.93
C ARG A 371 -31.89 3.91 -4.46
N LEU A 372 -30.90 4.76 -4.18
CA LEU A 372 -30.41 5.02 -2.83
C LEU A 372 -31.21 6.11 -2.11
#